data_AF-A0A6L4B7S2-F1
#
_entry.id   AF-A0A6L4B7S2-F1
#
_cell.length_a   1.000
_cell.length_b   1.000
_cell.length_c   1.000
_cell.angle_alpha   90.00
_cell.angle_beta   90.00
_cell.angle_gamma   90.00
#
_symmetry.space_group_name_H-M   'P 1'
#
loop_
_entity.id
_entity.type
_entity.pdbx_description
1 polymer ?
#
loop_
_entity_poly.entity_id
_entity_poly.type
_entity_poly.pdbx_seq_one_letter_code
_entity_poly.pdbx_strand_id
1 'polypeptide(L)'
;MSDPITYLCIRTSTARKAGLHSTGTLDYAILKDAESVEVFLAVTGNSSSGYYSRVAVPLTAIESCLSYLQEGGAIPAKTLKPAFPRGKSVNDAGFLLAVLRAEGLLSPAPEGAHLSIRSGDWSAWRNAVLAETGEPFELPTKQAKTAMTAPEGNPAASITASPPSPPRKGKKARKDSGERQAHPTTEEDENHAPRD
;
A
#
# COMPACT_ATOMS: atom_id res chain seq x y z
N MET A 1 34.09 9.31 0.79
CA MET A 1 32.99 9.78 1.64
C MET A 1 31.88 10.16 0.69
N SER A 2 30.78 9.42 0.64
CA SER A 2 29.66 9.79 -0.23
C SER A 2 28.96 10.98 0.43
N ASP A 3 28.92 12.11 -0.27
CA ASP A 3 28.18 13.28 0.18
C ASP A 3 26.73 12.90 0.51
N PRO A 4 26.14 13.49 1.56
CA PRO A 4 24.73 13.26 1.86
C PRO A 4 23.89 13.73 0.67
N ILE A 5 23.20 12.79 0.03
CA ILE A 5 22.27 13.12 -1.06
C ILE A 5 21.19 14.02 -0.47
N THR A 6 21.17 15.27 -0.91
CA THR A 6 20.15 16.24 -0.51
C THR A 6 18.95 16.03 -1.40
N TYR A 7 17.84 15.59 -0.81
CA TYR A 7 16.57 15.45 -1.50
C TYR A 7 15.71 16.69 -1.26
N LEU A 8 15.07 17.18 -2.30
CA LEU A 8 14.05 18.22 -2.23
C LEU A 8 12.69 17.56 -2.44
N CYS A 9 11.80 17.63 -1.46
CA CYS A 9 10.42 17.18 -1.58
C CYS A 9 9.64 18.20 -2.40
N ILE A 10 9.14 17.75 -3.55
CA ILE A 10 8.25 18.52 -4.41
C ILE A 10 6.85 18.51 -3.82
N ARG A 11 6.34 17.30 -3.54
CA ARG A 11 5.00 17.11 -2.99
C ARG A 11 4.86 15.76 -2.30
N THR A 12 3.92 15.68 -1.37
CA THR A 12 3.48 14.45 -0.75
C THR A 12 2.06 14.14 -1.18
N SER A 13 1.77 12.85 -1.38
CA SER A 13 0.46 12.39 -1.82
C SER A 13 0.17 11.00 -1.27
N THR A 14 -1.08 10.58 -1.40
CA THR A 14 -1.58 9.33 -0.85
C THR A 14 -2.09 8.45 -1.98
N ALA A 15 -1.56 7.24 -2.09
CA ALA A 15 -1.95 6.26 -3.10
C ALA A 15 -2.83 5.16 -2.49
N ARG A 16 -3.83 4.71 -3.25
CA ARG A 16 -4.60 3.51 -2.91
C ARG A 16 -3.76 2.28 -3.22
N LYS A 17 -3.71 1.32 -2.31
CA LYS A 17 -2.95 0.08 -2.52
C LYS A 17 -3.48 -0.70 -3.72
N ALA A 18 -2.56 -1.22 -4.53
CA ALA A 18 -2.88 -1.96 -5.75
C ALA A 18 -3.26 -3.44 -5.50
N GLY A 19 -3.12 -3.95 -4.27
CA GLY A 19 -3.37 -5.35 -3.94
C GLY A 19 -4.86 -5.67 -3.82
N LEU A 20 -5.29 -6.80 -4.41
CA LEU A 20 -6.69 -7.26 -4.42
C LEU A 20 -7.32 -7.40 -3.01
N HIS A 21 -6.51 -7.77 -2.01
CA HIS A 21 -6.94 -7.94 -0.62
C HIS A 21 -6.50 -6.78 0.30
N SER A 22 -5.92 -5.72 -0.27
CA SER A 22 -5.38 -4.60 0.49
C SER A 22 -6.40 -3.46 0.56
N THR A 23 -7.13 -3.37 1.66
CA THR A 23 -7.97 -2.21 1.98
C THR A 23 -7.13 -1.20 2.76
N GLY A 24 -6.49 -0.27 2.05
CA GLY A 24 -5.70 0.78 2.69
C GLY A 24 -5.05 1.74 1.71
N THR A 25 -4.49 2.80 2.27
CA THR A 25 -3.71 3.81 1.56
C THR A 25 -2.25 3.74 1.98
N LEU A 26 -1.38 4.33 1.18
CA LEU A 26 0.02 4.52 1.51
C LEU A 26 0.40 5.96 1.16
N ASP A 27 1.21 6.57 2.00
CA ASP A 27 1.69 7.93 1.80
C ASP A 27 3.06 7.86 1.15
N TYR A 28 3.28 8.73 0.17
CA TYR A 28 4.52 8.83 -0.55
C TYR A 28 4.90 10.28 -0.77
N ALA A 29 6.19 10.49 -1.00
CA ALA A 29 6.75 11.77 -1.38
C ALA A 29 7.41 11.63 -2.76
N ILE A 30 7.19 12.64 -3.58
CA ILE A 30 7.95 12.85 -4.81
C ILE A 30 9.07 13.81 -4.45
N LEU A 31 10.28 13.32 -4.66
CA LEU A 31 11.51 14.02 -4.36
C LEU A 31 12.26 14.30 -5.66
N LYS A 32 13.14 15.29 -5.63
CA LYS A 32 14.17 15.49 -6.63
C LYS A 32 15.52 15.70 -5.96
N ASP A 33 16.59 15.59 -6.73
CA ASP A 33 17.91 16.03 -6.29
C ASP A 33 18.00 17.55 -6.22
N ALA A 34 19.01 18.04 -5.49
CA ALA A 34 19.30 19.47 -5.40
C ALA A 34 19.59 20.10 -6.77
N GLU A 35 20.12 19.33 -7.72
CA GLU A 35 20.43 19.78 -9.08
C GLU A 35 19.22 19.72 -10.03
N SER A 36 18.08 19.18 -9.59
CA SER A 36 16.88 18.96 -10.42
C SER A 36 17.17 18.18 -11.72
N VAL A 37 18.08 17.21 -11.66
CA VAL A 37 18.44 16.29 -12.74
C VAL A 37 17.60 15.01 -12.66
N GLU A 38 17.29 14.54 -11.46
CA GLU A 38 16.66 13.24 -11.23
C GLU A 38 15.50 13.31 -10.23
N VAL A 39 14.44 12.55 -10.54
CA VAL A 39 13.25 12.41 -9.70
C VAL A 39 13.36 11.10 -8.91
N PHE A 40 12.99 11.15 -7.64
CA PHE A 40 12.94 10.01 -6.74
C PHE A 40 11.55 9.87 -6.12
N LEU A 41 11.13 8.62 -5.89
CA LEU A 41 9.89 8.32 -5.18
C LEU A 41 10.23 7.61 -3.87
N ALA A 42 9.65 8.08 -2.77
CA ALA A 42 9.86 7.49 -1.46
C ALA A 42 8.51 7.23 -0.78
N VAL A 43 8.33 6.03 -0.24
CA VAL A 43 7.18 5.72 0.62
C VAL A 43 7.47 6.30 2.01
N THR A 44 6.56 7.13 2.51
CA THR A 44 6.67 7.83 3.79
C THR A 44 5.68 7.32 4.83
N GLY A 45 4.63 6.63 4.40
CA GLY A 45 3.59 6.11 5.29
C GLY A 45 2.87 4.89 4.72
N ASN A 46 2.37 4.06 5.63
CA ASN A 46 1.53 2.92 5.29
C ASN A 46 0.36 2.87 6.27
N SER A 47 -0.87 2.94 5.77
CA SER A 47 -2.07 2.90 6.63
C SER A 47 -2.32 1.54 7.26
N SER A 48 -1.63 0.49 6.82
CA SER A 48 -1.70 -0.85 7.42
C SER A 48 -0.43 -1.18 8.19
N SER A 49 -0.48 -2.17 9.06
CA SER A 49 0.62 -2.63 9.91
C SER A 49 1.82 -3.26 9.16
N GLY A 50 1.89 -3.16 7.84
CA GLY A 50 2.93 -3.77 7.01
C GLY A 50 4.22 -2.95 6.97
N TYR A 51 5.36 -3.65 6.95
CA TYR A 51 6.66 -3.02 6.76
C TYR A 51 6.82 -2.47 5.33
N TYR A 52 7.40 -1.27 5.20
CA TYR A 52 7.83 -0.67 3.94
C TYR A 52 9.29 -0.17 4.06
N SER A 53 10.02 -0.16 2.95
CA SER A 53 11.38 0.37 2.90
C SER A 53 11.37 1.88 2.78
N ARG A 54 12.19 2.54 3.59
CA ARG A 54 12.37 3.99 3.61
C ARG A 54 13.55 4.37 2.73
N VAL A 55 13.40 4.10 1.44
CA VAL A 55 14.44 4.29 0.44
C VAL A 55 13.83 5.14 -0.68
N ALA A 56 14.54 6.19 -1.07
CA ALA A 56 14.25 6.93 -2.28
C ALA A 56 14.62 6.06 -3.50
N VAL A 57 13.64 5.81 -4.36
CA VAL A 57 13.80 5.05 -5.58
C VAL A 57 13.96 6.02 -6.74
N PRO A 58 15.11 6.04 -7.45
CA PRO A 58 15.28 6.90 -8.61
C PRO A 58 14.36 6.46 -9.75
N LEU A 59 13.77 7.42 -10.44
CA LEU A 59 12.91 7.16 -11.60
C LEU A 59 13.66 6.39 -12.69
N THR A 60 14.96 6.65 -12.88
CA THR A 60 15.79 5.93 -13.86
C THR A 60 15.89 4.43 -13.57
N ALA A 61 15.93 4.03 -12.30
CA ALA A 61 15.93 2.62 -11.92
C ALA A 61 14.57 1.96 -12.20
N ILE A 62 13.47 2.71 -12.03
CA ILE A 62 12.12 2.26 -12.38
C ILE A 62 12.03 2.07 -13.90
N GLU A 63 12.44 3.07 -14.68
CA GLU A 63 12.45 3.00 -16.14
C GLU A 63 13.33 1.86 -16.64
N SER A 64 14.49 1.63 -16.03
CA SER A 64 15.36 0.49 -16.35
C SER A 64 14.66 -0.84 -16.10
N CYS A 65 13.91 -0.97 -15.01
CA CYS A 65 13.09 -2.15 -14.73
C CYS A 65 11.92 -2.34 -15.70
N LEU A 66 11.52 -1.30 -16.42
CA LEU A 66 10.43 -1.38 -17.40
C LEU A 66 10.94 -1.43 -18.84
N SER A 67 12.20 -1.10 -19.08
CA SER A 67 12.81 -1.00 -20.42
C SER A 67 12.76 -2.29 -21.22
N TYR A 68 12.74 -3.44 -20.56
CA TYR A 68 12.66 -4.75 -21.19
C TYR A 68 11.22 -5.21 -21.49
N LEU A 69 10.21 -4.47 -21.02
CA LEU A 69 8.81 -4.78 -21.29
C LEU A 69 8.35 -4.01 -22.53
N GLN A 70 7.62 -4.69 -23.41
CA GLN A 70 7.02 -4.05 -24.58
C GLN A 70 5.99 -3.00 -24.15
N GLU A 71 5.82 -1.96 -24.95
CA GLU A 71 4.76 -0.97 -24.73
C GLU A 71 3.39 -1.67 -24.70
N GLY A 72 2.63 -1.44 -23.63
CA GLY A 72 1.35 -2.13 -23.39
C GLY A 72 1.46 -3.52 -22.73
N GLY A 73 2.67 -4.02 -22.47
CA GLY A 73 2.88 -5.28 -21.75
C GLY A 73 2.41 -5.22 -20.30
N ALA A 74 1.87 -6.33 -19.81
CA ALA A 74 1.47 -6.47 -18.42
C ALA A 74 2.69 -6.47 -17.47
N ILE A 75 2.74 -5.47 -16.59
CA ILE A 75 3.78 -5.22 -15.59
C ILE A 75 3.32 -5.79 -14.24
N PRO A 76 3.85 -6.94 -13.79
CA PRO A 76 3.64 -7.40 -12.44
C PRO A 76 4.48 -6.59 -11.45
N ALA A 77 3.98 -6.42 -10.22
CA ALA A 77 4.69 -5.67 -9.18
C ALA A 77 6.14 -6.14 -8.95
N LYS A 78 6.40 -7.45 -9.05
CA LYS A 78 7.74 -8.04 -8.84
C LYS A 78 8.82 -7.47 -9.77
N THR A 79 8.45 -7.01 -10.96
CA THR A 79 9.33 -6.35 -11.93
C THR A 79 10.03 -5.13 -11.34
N LEU A 80 9.36 -4.42 -10.43
CA LEU A 80 9.90 -3.20 -9.81
C LEU A 80 10.82 -3.46 -8.62
N LYS A 81 10.99 -4.72 -8.19
CA LYS A 81 11.82 -5.06 -7.03
C LYS A 81 13.30 -4.66 -7.19
N PRO A 82 13.94 -4.82 -8.38
CA PRO A 82 15.32 -4.37 -8.60
C PRO A 82 15.50 -2.85 -8.53
N ALA A 83 14.43 -2.07 -8.70
CA ALA A 83 14.49 -0.61 -8.59
C ALA A 83 14.83 -0.15 -7.16
N PHE A 84 14.66 -1.00 -6.14
CA PHE A 84 14.97 -0.67 -4.76
C PHE A 84 16.41 -1.05 -4.42
N PRO A 85 17.37 -0.10 -4.38
CA PRO A 85 18.79 -0.41 -4.16
C PRO A 85 19.07 -1.01 -2.77
N ARG A 86 18.20 -0.76 -1.79
CA ARG A 86 18.29 -1.30 -0.41
C ARG A 86 16.93 -1.75 0.13
N GLY A 87 16.03 -2.16 -0.75
CA GLY A 87 14.68 -2.60 -0.36
C GLY A 87 14.72 -3.88 0.48
N LYS A 88 14.09 -3.84 1.66
CA LYS A 88 13.96 -5.01 2.56
C LYS A 88 12.53 -5.54 2.62
N SER A 89 11.53 -4.79 2.16
CA SER A 89 10.14 -5.25 2.18
C SER A 89 9.83 -6.11 0.95
N VAL A 90 9.10 -7.20 1.19
CA VAL A 90 8.48 -7.97 0.11
C VAL A 90 7.37 -7.21 -0.61
N ASN A 91 6.79 -6.19 0.06
CA ASN A 91 5.66 -5.42 -0.45
C ASN A 91 6.07 -4.13 -1.18
N ASP A 92 7.34 -3.74 -1.12
CA ASP A 92 7.86 -2.48 -1.71
C ASP A 92 7.50 -2.35 -3.18
N ALA A 93 7.67 -3.44 -3.93
CA ALA A 93 7.38 -3.47 -5.36
C ALA A 93 5.89 -3.22 -5.65
N GLY A 94 4.99 -3.71 -4.78
CA GLY A 94 3.55 -3.46 -4.86
C GLY A 94 3.17 -2.05 -4.42
N PHE A 95 3.87 -1.48 -3.43
CA PHE A 95 3.68 -0.09 -3.02
C PHE A 95 4.13 0.87 -4.12
N LEU A 96 5.29 0.65 -4.72
CA LEU A 96 5.77 1.48 -5.83
C LEU A 96 4.80 1.44 -7.02
N LEU A 97 4.31 0.24 -7.36
CA LEU A 97 3.32 0.09 -8.42
C LEU A 97 2.03 0.88 -8.13
N ALA A 98 1.59 0.92 -6.87
CA ALA A 98 0.44 1.72 -6.45
C ALA A 98 0.72 3.24 -6.55
N VAL A 99 1.92 3.69 -6.20
CA VAL A 99 2.35 5.09 -6.37
C VAL A 99 2.32 5.49 -7.84
N LEU A 100 2.93 4.68 -8.72
CA LEU A 100 2.96 4.95 -10.15
C LEU A 100 1.54 4.99 -10.78
N ARG A 101 0.60 4.19 -10.26
CA ARG A 101 -0.81 4.27 -10.68
C ARG A 101 -1.48 5.56 -10.21
N ALA A 102 -1.19 6.02 -9.00
CA ALA A 102 -1.76 7.26 -8.48
C ALA A 102 -1.28 8.48 -9.26
N GLU A 103 -0.03 8.46 -9.74
CA GLU A 103 0.57 9.49 -10.59
C GLU A 103 0.18 9.37 -12.08
N GLY A 104 -0.63 8.37 -12.44
CA GLY A 104 -1.09 8.17 -13.83
C GLY A 104 -0.03 7.61 -14.79
N LEU A 105 1.16 7.28 -14.30
CA LEU A 105 2.26 6.67 -15.08
C LEU A 105 2.01 5.20 -15.41
N LEU A 106 1.18 4.55 -14.61
CA LEU A 106 0.71 3.19 -14.83
C LEU A 106 -0.81 3.15 -14.75
N SER A 107 -1.43 2.25 -15.51
CA SER A 107 -2.87 1.95 -15.39
C SER A 107 -3.07 0.46 -15.08
N PRO A 108 -4.13 0.07 -14.34
CA PRO A 108 -4.45 -1.35 -14.16
C PRO A 108 -4.61 -2.04 -15.51
N ALA A 109 -3.99 -3.21 -15.68
CA ALA A 109 -4.12 -3.99 -16.91
C ALA A 109 -5.51 -4.67 -16.95
N PRO A 110 -6.10 -4.85 -18.14
CA PRO A 110 -7.36 -5.58 -18.29
C PRO A 110 -7.23 -7.06 -17.90
N GLU A 111 -6.04 -7.64 -18.00
CA GLU A 111 -5.76 -9.04 -17.64
C GLU A 111 -5.87 -9.32 -16.13
N GLY A 112 -5.77 -8.30 -15.28
CA GLY A 112 -5.94 -8.49 -13.85
C GLY A 112 -5.46 -7.31 -13.00
N ALA A 113 -6.14 -7.09 -11.87
CA ALA A 113 -5.87 -5.96 -10.97
C ALA A 113 -4.43 -5.89 -10.43
N HIS A 114 -3.71 -7.03 -10.42
CA HIS A 114 -2.33 -7.15 -9.96
C HIS A 114 -1.29 -6.79 -11.04
N LEU A 115 -1.73 -6.64 -12.29
CA LEU A 115 -0.92 -6.27 -13.45
C LEU A 115 -1.18 -4.81 -13.81
N SER A 116 -0.17 -4.10 -14.28
CA SER A 116 -0.32 -2.73 -14.79
C SER A 116 0.21 -2.61 -16.21
N ILE A 117 -0.26 -1.65 -16.97
CA ILE A 117 0.31 -1.29 -18.26
C ILE A 117 0.90 0.12 -18.16
N ARG A 118 1.94 0.39 -18.95
CA ARG A 118 2.51 1.74 -19.06
C ARG A 118 1.46 2.67 -19.65
N SER A 119 1.25 3.82 -19.01
CA SER A 119 0.26 4.81 -19.40
C SER A 119 0.80 6.22 -19.14
N GLY A 120 0.22 7.22 -19.80
CA GLY A 120 0.60 8.62 -19.65
C GLY A 120 2.00 8.97 -20.17
N ASP A 121 2.30 10.27 -20.12
CA ASP A 121 3.55 10.84 -20.62
C ASP A 121 4.61 10.91 -19.51
N TRP A 122 5.46 9.89 -19.43
CA TRP A 122 6.52 9.79 -18.42
C TRP A 122 7.49 10.96 -18.47
N SER A 123 7.89 11.38 -19.69
CA SER A 123 8.79 12.50 -19.89
C SER A 123 8.15 13.83 -19.48
N ALA A 124 6.87 14.03 -19.80
CA ALA A 124 6.16 15.25 -19.41
C ALA A 124 5.96 15.32 -17.89
N TRP A 125 5.58 14.21 -17.27
CA TRP A 125 5.46 14.10 -15.81
C TRP A 125 6.80 14.38 -15.12
N ARG A 126 7.90 13.77 -15.58
CA ARG A 126 9.25 14.02 -15.06
C ARG A 126 9.61 15.51 -15.16
N ASN A 127 9.42 16.12 -16.32
CA ASN A 127 9.74 17.53 -16.52
C ASN A 127 8.89 18.45 -15.65
N ALA A 128 7.61 18.12 -15.45
CA ALA A 128 6.75 18.86 -14.53
C ALA A 128 7.29 18.81 -13.09
N VAL A 129 7.66 17.62 -12.60
CA VAL A 129 8.24 17.44 -11.26
C VAL A 129 9.56 18.19 -11.11
N LEU A 130 10.42 18.16 -12.13
CA LEU A 130 11.71 18.87 -12.11
C LEU A 130 11.53 20.40 -12.14
N ALA A 131 10.50 20.89 -12.80
CA ALA A 131 10.15 22.32 -12.87
C ALA A 131 9.52 22.85 -11.57
N GLU A 132 8.91 21.99 -10.75
CA GLU A 132 8.39 22.38 -9.44
C GLU A 132 9.54 22.69 -8.45
N THR A 133 9.35 23.67 -7.58
CA THR A 133 10.29 23.98 -6.49
C THR A 133 10.04 23.02 -5.34
N GLY A 134 11.10 22.39 -4.81
CA GLY A 134 11.00 21.48 -3.68
C GLY A 134 11.62 22.04 -2.41
N GLU A 135 11.11 21.60 -1.27
CA GLU A 135 11.63 21.92 0.05
C GLU A 135 12.65 20.86 0.51
N PRO A 136 13.69 21.23 1.29
CA PRO A 136 14.65 20.26 1.82
C PRO A 136 13.95 19.14 2.59
N PHE A 137 14.17 17.89 2.17
CA PHE A 137 13.52 16.72 2.73
C PHE A 137 14.54 15.69 3.18
N GLU A 138 14.45 15.33 4.46
CA GLU A 138 15.22 14.24 5.02
C GLU A 138 14.37 12.96 5.01
N LEU A 139 14.89 11.90 4.39
CA LEU A 139 14.23 10.60 4.39
C LEU A 139 14.06 10.13 5.85
N PRO A 140 12.85 9.72 6.26
CA PRO A 140 12.62 9.27 7.63
C PRO A 140 13.51 8.06 7.95
N THR A 141 14.49 8.24 8.84
CA THR A 141 15.45 7.17 9.21
C THR A 141 14.89 6.20 10.25
N LYS A 142 13.84 6.59 10.99
CA LYS A 142 13.07 5.74 11.92
C LYS A 142 11.62 5.56 11.47
N GLN A 143 11.02 4.40 11.78
CA GLN A 143 9.59 4.18 11.57
C GLN A 143 8.91 5.02 12.65
N ALA A 144 8.51 6.23 12.29
CA ALA A 144 7.49 6.90 13.07
C ALA A 144 6.25 6.01 12.98
N LYS A 145 5.76 5.52 14.11
CA LYS A 145 4.36 5.12 14.18
C LYS A 145 3.60 6.41 13.90
N THR A 146 3.13 6.62 12.69
CA THR A 146 2.22 7.71 12.40
C THR A 146 0.93 7.39 13.13
N ALA A 147 0.85 7.81 14.40
CA ALA A 147 -0.41 8.08 15.04
C ALA A 147 -1.06 9.18 14.20
N MET A 148 -2.26 8.90 13.73
CA MET A 148 -3.11 9.85 13.01
C MET A 148 -3.02 11.23 13.66
N THR A 149 -2.33 12.17 13.02
CA THR A 149 -2.56 13.58 13.31
C THR A 149 -3.71 13.98 12.40
N ALA A 150 -4.93 13.73 12.86
CA ALA A 150 -6.06 14.52 12.44
C ALA A 150 -5.71 15.99 12.74
N PRO A 151 -5.99 16.95 11.85
CA PRO A 151 -5.86 18.35 12.21
C PRO A 151 -6.90 18.65 13.30
N GLU A 152 -6.43 18.80 14.53
CA GLU A 152 -7.22 19.20 15.68
C GLU A 152 -7.19 20.73 15.80
N GLY A 153 -8.37 21.36 15.83
CA GLY A 153 -8.51 22.75 16.29
C GLY A 153 -9.73 23.51 15.75
N ASN A 154 -10.88 23.40 16.43
CA ASN A 154 -11.28 24.48 17.34
C ASN A 154 -12.41 24.03 18.30
N PRO A 155 -12.33 24.33 19.62
CA PRO A 155 -13.39 24.11 20.58
C PRO A 155 -14.23 25.38 20.79
N ALA A 156 -15.56 25.29 20.68
CA ALA A 156 -16.49 26.20 21.35
C ALA A 156 -17.86 25.52 21.49
N ALA A 157 -18.29 25.36 22.73
CA ALA A 157 -19.47 24.65 23.18
C ALA A 157 -20.78 25.42 22.94
N SER A 158 -21.90 24.70 22.79
CA SER A 158 -23.07 24.81 23.70
C SER A 158 -24.26 23.92 23.30
N ILE A 159 -24.34 22.78 24.00
CA ILE A 159 -25.49 22.18 24.72
C ILE A 159 -26.91 22.12 24.11
N THR A 160 -27.50 20.92 24.13
CA THR A 160 -28.82 20.63 24.74
C THR A 160 -28.93 19.14 25.12
N ALA A 161 -29.13 18.92 26.43
CA ALA A 161 -29.67 17.77 27.22
C ALA A 161 -30.50 16.70 26.46
N SER A 162 -30.67 15.42 26.84
CA SER A 162 -30.52 14.56 28.06
C SER A 162 -31.02 13.12 27.65
N PRO A 163 -31.16 12.08 28.52
CA PRO A 163 -30.35 11.56 29.63
C PRO A 163 -30.07 10.01 29.51
N PRO A 164 -29.33 9.38 30.45
CA PRO A 164 -28.83 7.99 30.38
C PRO A 164 -29.61 6.97 31.24
N SER A 165 -29.39 5.67 31.02
CA SER A 165 -29.86 4.56 31.86
C SER A 165 -28.88 3.36 31.87
N PRO A 166 -28.85 2.54 32.94
CA PRO A 166 -27.63 2.24 33.70
C PRO A 166 -27.08 0.80 33.53
N PRO A 167 -25.89 0.48 34.11
CA PRO A 167 -25.23 -0.82 33.96
C PRO A 167 -25.66 -1.83 35.04
N ARG A 168 -25.65 -3.13 34.72
CA ARG A 168 -25.74 -4.21 35.73
C ARG A 168 -24.59 -5.21 35.61
N LYS A 169 -23.88 -5.33 36.73
CA LYS A 169 -22.83 -6.31 37.07
C LYS A 169 -23.53 -7.52 37.70
N GLY A 170 -23.28 -8.74 37.24
CA GLY A 170 -23.91 -9.97 37.75
C GLY A 170 -22.99 -11.18 37.65
N LYS A 171 -22.67 -11.76 38.80
CA LYS A 171 -21.78 -12.90 39.06
C LYS A 171 -22.35 -14.26 38.56
N LYS A 172 -21.41 -15.15 38.19
CA LYS A 172 -21.32 -16.62 38.44
C LYS A 172 -22.61 -17.48 38.45
N ALA A 173 -22.62 -18.54 37.64
CA ALA A 173 -23.03 -19.89 38.07
C ALA A 173 -22.46 -21.00 37.16
N ARG A 174 -22.11 -22.13 37.77
CA ARG A 174 -21.55 -23.38 37.23
C ARG A 174 -22.67 -24.36 36.78
N LYS A 175 -22.23 -25.45 36.12
CA LYS A 175 -22.74 -26.84 36.22
C LYS A 175 -23.92 -27.14 35.26
N ASP A 176 -24.08 -28.25 34.54
CA ASP A 176 -23.38 -29.52 34.27
C ASP A 176 -24.32 -30.39 33.40
N SER A 177 -23.75 -31.34 32.64
CA SER A 177 -24.36 -32.58 32.09
C SER A 177 -25.51 -32.53 31.08
N GLY A 178 -25.40 -33.39 30.07
CA GLY A 178 -26.53 -33.82 29.24
C GLY A 178 -26.12 -34.54 27.96
N GLU A 179 -25.70 -35.80 28.08
CA GLU A 179 -25.45 -36.75 26.98
C GLU A 179 -26.74 -37.41 26.45
N ARG A 180 -26.65 -37.97 25.22
CA ARG A 180 -27.53 -38.93 24.47
C ARG A 180 -28.34 -38.29 23.34
N GLN A 181 -28.02 -38.60 22.07
CA GLN A 181 -28.47 -39.77 21.24
C GLN A 181 -30.00 -39.77 21.01
N ALA A 182 -30.57 -40.02 19.84
CA ALA A 182 -30.13 -40.51 18.52
C ALA A 182 -31.13 -39.97 17.44
N HIS A 183 -31.10 -40.26 16.13
CA HIS A 183 -31.55 -41.45 15.35
C HIS A 183 -31.77 -40.92 13.87
N PRO A 184 -32.16 -41.70 12.83
CA PRO A 184 -31.61 -42.92 12.21
C PRO A 184 -31.57 -42.91 10.63
N THR A 185 -30.90 -43.93 10.03
CA THR A 185 -31.20 -44.83 8.85
C THR A 185 -31.81 -44.23 7.55
N THR A 186 -31.32 -44.49 6.31
CA THR A 186 -31.26 -45.73 5.46
C THR A 186 -30.46 -45.38 4.16
N GLU A 187 -29.44 -46.12 3.67
CA GLU A 187 -29.48 -47.25 2.68
C GLU A 187 -30.15 -46.83 1.34
N GLU A 188 -29.72 -47.07 0.09
CA GLU A 188 -28.76 -47.91 -0.68
C GLU A 188 -28.42 -47.13 -1.99
N ASP A 189 -27.37 -47.40 -2.77
CA ASP A 189 -27.45 -48.30 -3.94
C ASP A 189 -26.06 -48.52 -4.59
N GLU A 190 -25.93 -49.73 -5.11
CA GLU A 190 -24.79 -50.46 -5.61
C GLU A 190 -24.47 -50.08 -7.08
N ASN A 191 -23.19 -49.94 -7.48
CA ASN A 191 -22.84 -50.16 -8.90
C ASN A 191 -21.37 -50.55 -9.14
N HIS A 192 -21.15 -51.86 -9.18
CA HIS A 192 -20.47 -52.66 -10.21
C HIS A 192 -19.20 -52.15 -10.96
N ALA A 193 -18.08 -52.87 -10.69
CA ALA A 193 -17.03 -53.39 -11.60
C ALA A 193 -16.09 -52.40 -12.36
N PRO A 194 -14.89 -52.81 -12.85
CA PRO A 194 -14.71 -53.91 -13.81
C PRO A 194 -13.54 -54.89 -13.53
N ARG A 195 -13.62 -56.05 -14.21
CA ARG A 195 -12.52 -56.96 -14.57
C ARG A 195 -11.75 -56.40 -15.77
N ASP A 196 -10.42 -56.51 -15.76
CA ASP A 196 -9.64 -57.36 -16.69
C ASP A 196 -8.30 -57.72 -16.02
#